data_AF-A0A401UPL9-F1
#
_entry.id   AF-A0A401UPL9-F1
#
_cell.length_a   1.000
_cell.length_b   1.000
_cell.length_c   1.000
_cell.angle_alpha   90.00
_cell.angle_beta   90.00
_cell.angle_gamma   90.00
#
_symmetry.space_group_name_H-M   'P 1'
#
loop_
_entity.id
_entity.type
_entity.pdbx_description
1 polymer ?
#
loop_
_entity_poly.entity_id
_entity_poly.type
_entity_poly.pdbx_seq_one_letter_code
_entity_poly.pdbx_strand_id
1 'polypeptide(L)'
;MLKNSAFDDIFVENLKLLGFDLDIQNESGIGSSDVGNISHIVPTIQPTIKIGPDTLVGHTSEFCDAAISKQGDEALILGAKAIALTGLSLLAYEDKLKIITDEFHRALAAE
;
A
#
# COMPACT_ATOMS: atom_id res chain seq x y z
N MET A 1 -10.43 -2.09 -7.35
CA MET A 1 -10.19 -2.64 -6.01
C MET A 1 -11.30 -2.17 -5.09
N LEU A 2 -11.84 -3.06 -4.26
CA LEU A 2 -12.72 -2.67 -3.17
C LEU A 2 -11.90 -1.86 -2.15
N LYS A 3 -12.33 -0.62 -1.90
CA LYS A 3 -11.57 0.33 -1.08
C LYS A 3 -11.65 -0.04 0.41
N ASN A 4 -10.53 0.07 1.12
CA ASN A 4 -10.44 -0.10 2.57
C ASN A 4 -9.48 0.94 3.17
N SER A 5 -10.00 2.14 3.45
CA SER A 5 -9.20 3.28 3.87
C SER A 5 -8.55 3.08 5.24
N ALA A 6 -9.22 2.39 6.17
CA ALA A 6 -8.62 2.08 7.47
C ALA A 6 -7.34 1.23 7.31
N PHE A 7 -7.31 0.33 6.32
CA PHE A 7 -6.12 -0.47 6.06
C PHE A 7 -4.98 0.38 5.46
N ASP A 8 -5.30 1.27 4.50
CA ASP A 8 -4.32 2.23 3.98
C ASP A 8 -3.76 3.13 5.10
N ASP A 9 -4.61 3.63 6.00
CA ASP A 9 -4.22 4.49 7.12
C ASP A 9 -3.27 3.79 8.11
N ILE A 10 -3.52 2.52 8.41
CA ILE A 10 -2.64 1.72 9.27
C ILE A 10 -1.29 1.48 8.58
N PHE A 11 -1.26 1.24 7.28
CA PHE A 11 -0.01 1.14 6.53
C PHE A 11 0.78 2.46 6.56
N VAL A 12 0.10 3.59 6.37
CA VAL A 12 0.64 4.95 6.46
C VAL A 12 1.21 5.25 7.86
N GLU A 13 0.51 4.87 8.92
CA GLU A 13 0.99 4.98 10.30
C GLU A 13 2.32 4.25 10.48
N ASN A 14 2.42 3.01 9.98
CA ASN A 14 3.64 2.21 10.08
C ASN A 14 4.80 2.77 9.25
N LEU A 15 4.52 3.40 8.10
CA LEU A 15 5.53 4.13 7.32
C LEU A 15 6.08 5.34 8.09
N LYS A 16 5.21 6.09 8.78
CA LYS A 16 5.64 7.22 9.62
C LYS A 16 6.55 6.77 10.77
N LEU A 17 6.29 5.61 11.37
CA LEU A 17 7.18 5.02 12.39
C LEU A 17 8.58 4.71 11.87
N LEU A 18 8.72 4.45 10.57
CA LEU A 18 10.01 4.24 9.91
C LEU A 18 10.73 5.56 9.57
N GLY A 19 10.18 6.71 9.95
CA GLY A 19 10.75 8.04 9.69
C GLY A 19 10.51 8.56 8.28
N PHE A 20 9.58 7.95 7.53
CA PHE A 20 9.17 8.45 6.22
C PHE A 20 8.00 9.41 6.38
N ASP A 21 8.28 10.70 6.13
CA ASP A 21 7.25 11.73 6.05
C ASP A 21 6.64 11.65 4.65
N LEU A 22 5.34 11.35 4.60
CA LEU A 22 4.68 11.02 3.36
C LEU A 22 4.11 12.28 2.73
N ASP A 23 4.59 12.62 1.53
CA ASP A 23 3.80 13.40 0.59
C ASP A 23 2.82 12.44 -0.11
N ILE A 24 1.71 12.13 0.55
CA ILE A 24 0.69 11.21 0.01
C ILE A 24 -0.01 11.93 -1.14
N GLN A 25 0.46 11.66 -2.35
CA GLN A 25 -0.25 11.98 -3.57
C GLN A 25 -1.47 11.05 -3.66
N ASN A 26 -2.66 11.58 -3.37
CA ASN A 26 -3.93 10.90 -3.66
C ASN A 26 -4.22 10.97 -5.18
N GLU A 27 -3.33 10.40 -5.98
CA GLU A 27 -3.58 10.28 -7.42
C GLU A 27 -4.52 9.11 -7.67
N SER A 28 -5.71 9.44 -8.19
CA SER A 28 -6.65 8.44 -8.69
C SER A 28 -6.15 7.89 -10.03
N GLY A 29 -5.28 6.89 -9.99
CA GLY A 29 -4.92 6.07 -11.15
C GLY A 29 -5.88 4.90 -11.33
N ILE A 30 -6.20 4.55 -12.58
CA ILE A 30 -6.90 3.28 -12.88
C ILE A 30 -5.85 2.18 -13.00
N GLY A 31 -5.72 1.34 -11.98
CA GLY A 31 -4.91 0.11 -12.03
C GLY A 31 -5.69 -1.07 -12.61
N SER A 32 -5.00 -1.97 -13.32
CA SER A 32 -5.57 -3.22 -13.86
C SER A 32 -4.75 -4.41 -13.38
N SER A 33 -4.99 -4.85 -12.14
CA SER A 33 -4.29 -5.96 -11.49
C SER A 33 -5.29 -6.94 -10.88
N ASP A 34 -4.91 -8.23 -10.89
CA ASP A 34 -5.61 -9.34 -10.26
C ASP A 34 -5.72 -9.23 -8.73
N VAL A 35 -4.88 -8.41 -8.09
CA VAL A 35 -5.04 -7.97 -6.70
C VAL A 35 -6.44 -7.37 -6.46
N GLY A 36 -7.02 -6.76 -7.51
CA GLY A 36 -8.42 -6.34 -7.56
C GLY A 36 -9.39 -7.45 -7.19
N ASN A 37 -9.24 -8.65 -7.75
CA ASN A 37 -10.12 -9.78 -7.46
C ASN A 37 -10.02 -10.22 -6.00
N ILE A 38 -8.81 -10.25 -5.43
CA ILE A 38 -8.58 -10.62 -4.03
C ILE A 38 -9.26 -9.62 -3.08
N SER A 39 -9.32 -8.34 -3.47
CA SER A 39 -9.98 -7.30 -2.68
C SER A 39 -11.48 -7.49 -2.48
N HIS A 40 -12.15 -8.40 -3.21
CA HIS A 40 -13.56 -8.78 -2.94
C HIS A 40 -13.71 -9.97 -1.99
N ILE A 41 -12.61 -10.64 -1.63
CA ILE A 41 -12.62 -11.83 -0.77
C ILE A 41 -12.07 -11.50 0.62
N VAL A 42 -11.03 -10.68 0.69
CA VAL A 42 -10.39 -10.26 1.95
C VAL A 42 -9.97 -8.79 1.90
N PRO A 43 -9.84 -8.12 3.06
CA PRO A 43 -9.23 -6.79 3.12
C PRO A 43 -7.86 -6.78 2.43
N THR A 44 -7.67 -5.87 1.47
CA THR A 44 -6.50 -5.86 0.60
C THR A 44 -6.09 -4.41 0.32
N ILE A 45 -4.78 -4.15 0.31
CA ILE A 45 -4.19 -2.86 -0.09
C ILE A 45 -3.13 -3.08 -1.17
N GLN A 46 -2.89 -2.07 -2.01
CA GLN A 46 -1.86 -2.10 -3.05
C GLN A 46 -1.12 -0.74 -3.10
N PRO A 47 -0.37 -0.38 -2.05
CA PRO A 47 0.37 0.87 -2.01
C PRO A 47 1.55 0.85 -2.99
N THR A 48 1.96 2.03 -3.45
CA THR A 48 3.17 2.24 -4.25
C THR A 48 4.23 2.99 -3.46
N ILE A 49 5.50 2.68 -3.70
CA ILE A 49 6.65 3.37 -3.10
C ILE A 49 7.47 3.98 -4.23
N LYS A 50 7.85 5.25 -4.06
CA LYS A 50 8.59 6.03 -5.05
C LYS A 50 10.02 5.50 -5.23
N ILE A 51 10.35 5.08 -6.45
CA ILE A 51 11.69 4.59 -6.83
C ILE A 51 12.47 5.55 -7.73
N GLY A 52 11.90 6.72 -8.06
CA GLY A 52 12.52 7.69 -8.96
C GLY A 52 11.73 9.02 -9.04
N PRO A 53 11.93 9.82 -10.10
CA PRO A 53 11.27 11.13 -10.26
C PRO A 53 9.76 11.03 -10.45
N ASP A 54 9.00 12.13 -10.27
CA ASP A 54 7.54 12.14 -10.48
C ASP A 54 7.14 11.89 -11.94
N THR A 55 8.04 12.15 -12.88
CA THR A 55 7.84 11.89 -14.30
C THR A 55 8.08 10.43 -14.69
N LEU A 56 8.38 9.55 -13.73
CA LEU A 56 8.68 8.14 -13.98
C LEU A 56 7.38 7.38 -14.31
N VAL A 57 7.31 6.79 -15.50
CA VAL A 57 6.13 6.07 -15.98
C VAL A 57 6.41 4.57 -16.01
N GLY A 58 5.46 3.75 -15.56
CA GLY A 58 5.57 2.30 -15.64
C GLY A 58 5.72 1.79 -17.08
N HIS A 59 6.27 0.59 -17.23
CA HIS A 59 6.40 -0.11 -18.51
C HIS A 59 7.35 0.58 -19.52
N THR A 60 8.32 1.35 -19.04
CA THR A 60 9.39 1.93 -19.86
C THR A 60 10.77 1.42 -19.45
N SER A 61 11.78 1.62 -20.29
CA SER A 61 13.17 1.28 -19.97
C SER A 61 13.67 2.07 -18.76
N GLU A 62 13.28 3.33 -18.63
CA GLU A 62 13.65 4.19 -17.51
C GLU A 62 13.10 3.66 -16.18
N PHE A 63 11.90 3.07 -16.18
CA PHE A 63 11.35 2.40 -15.00
C PHE A 63 12.14 1.14 -14.64
N CYS A 64 12.58 0.38 -15.65
CA CYS A 64 13.46 -0.78 -15.44
C CYS A 64 14.78 -0.35 -14.79
N ASP A 65 15.41 0.71 -15.28
CA ASP A 65 16.64 1.26 -14.73
C ASP A 65 16.44 1.78 -13.30
N ALA A 66 15.31 2.45 -13.03
CA ALA A 66 14.96 2.91 -11.68
C ALA A 66 14.76 1.74 -10.70
N ALA A 67 14.16 0.63 -11.15
CA ALA A 67 13.88 -0.55 -10.32
C ALA A 67 15.15 -1.28 -9.85
N ILE A 68 16.26 -1.17 -10.58
CA ILE A 68 17.57 -1.74 -10.20
C ILE A 68 18.54 -0.68 -9.63
N SER A 69 18.04 0.52 -9.35
CA SER A 69 18.84 1.61 -8.81
C SER A 69 18.98 1.50 -7.28
N LYS A 70 19.94 2.24 -6.72
CA LYS A 70 20.09 2.38 -5.26
C LYS A 70 18.80 2.87 -4.57
N GLN A 71 18.04 3.77 -5.23
CA GLN A 71 16.76 4.23 -4.70
C GLN A 71 15.70 3.12 -4.75
N GLY A 72 15.70 2.29 -5.80
CA GLY A 72 14.87 1.09 -5.89
C GLY A 72 15.15 0.10 -4.75
N ASP A 73 16.42 -0.16 -4.46
CA ASP A 73 16.84 -1.01 -3.33
C ASP A 73 16.38 -0.45 -1.98
N GLU A 74 16.55 0.87 -1.76
CA GLU A 74 16.09 1.55 -0.55
C GLU A 74 14.56 1.46 -0.39
N ALA A 75 13.82 1.65 -1.48
CA ALA A 75 12.36 1.50 -1.52
C ALA A 75 11.90 0.06 -1.24
N LEU A 76 12.63 -0.95 -1.74
CA LEU A 76 12.35 -2.36 -1.46
C LEU A 76 12.47 -2.64 0.04
N ILE A 77 13.57 -2.20 0.67
CA ILE A 77 13.78 -2.40 2.11
C ILE A 77 12.73 -1.64 2.93
N LEU A 78 12.35 -0.43 2.51
CA LEU A 78 11.26 0.31 3.13
C LEU A 78 9.93 -0.45 3.05
N GLY A 79 9.55 -0.91 1.85
CA GLY A 79 8.31 -1.65 1.63
C GLY A 79 8.25 -2.94 2.45
N ALA A 80 9.34 -3.69 2.51
CA ALA A 80 9.43 -4.90 3.32
C ALA A 80 9.20 -4.61 4.82
N LYS A 81 9.83 -3.56 5.35
CA LYS A 81 9.63 -3.13 6.75
C LYS A 81 8.20 -2.66 7.00
N ALA A 82 7.64 -1.86 6.09
CA ALA A 82 6.28 -1.33 6.23
C ALA A 82 5.23 -2.45 6.24
N ILE A 83 5.35 -3.44 5.35
CA ILE A 83 4.47 -4.61 5.32
C ILE A 83 4.62 -5.43 6.61
N ALA A 84 5.85 -5.68 7.08
CA ALA A 84 6.10 -6.43 8.30
C ALA A 84 5.51 -5.74 9.55
N LEU A 85 5.72 -4.43 9.69
CA LEU A 85 5.15 -3.64 10.80
C LEU A 85 3.64 -3.54 10.73
N THR A 86 3.06 -3.47 9.52
CA THR A 86 1.62 -3.53 9.33
C THR A 86 1.06 -4.87 9.79
N GLY A 87 1.64 -5.99 9.35
CA GLY A 87 1.26 -7.32 9.81
C GLY A 87 1.38 -7.48 11.33
N LEU A 88 2.48 -7.00 11.92
CA LEU A 88 2.66 -6.97 13.37
C LEU A 88 1.58 -6.14 14.07
N SER A 89 1.24 -4.96 13.53
CA SER A 89 0.19 -4.10 14.08
C SER A 89 -1.17 -4.81 14.10
N LEU A 90 -1.51 -5.55 13.04
CA LEU A 90 -2.76 -6.30 12.99
C LEU A 90 -2.79 -7.49 13.96
N LEU A 91 -1.64 -8.10 14.22
CA LEU A 91 -1.51 -9.18 15.20
C LEU A 91 -1.51 -8.68 16.65
N ALA A 92 -0.95 -7.49 16.90
CA ALA A 92 -0.81 -6.93 18.24
C ALA A 92 -2.02 -6.13 18.71
N TYR A 93 -2.79 -5.55 17.79
CA TYR A 93 -3.88 -4.61 18.08
C TYR A 93 -5.19 -5.08 17.42
N GLU A 94 -6.02 -5.77 18.20
CA GLU A 94 -7.29 -6.35 17.72
C GLU A 94 -8.26 -5.27 17.20
N ASP A 95 -8.24 -4.06 17.77
CA ASP A 95 -9.03 -2.92 17.32
C ASP A 95 -8.67 -2.48 15.89
N LYS A 96 -7.38 -2.50 15.54
CA LYS A 96 -6.90 -2.22 14.17
C LYS A 96 -7.38 -3.26 13.17
N LEU A 97 -7.34 -4.54 13.52
CA LEU A 97 -7.87 -5.60 12.67
C LEU A 97 -9.40 -5.49 12.53
N LYS A 98 -10.09 -5.13 13.62
CA LYS A 98 -11.54 -4.98 13.65
C LYS A 98 -12.00 -3.86 12.73
N ILE A 99 -11.39 -2.67 12.80
CA ILE A 99 -11.81 -1.54 11.96
C ILE A 99 -11.65 -1.82 10.46
N ILE A 100 -10.55 -2.48 10.06
CA ILE A 100 -10.32 -2.92 8.68
C ILE A 100 -11.41 -3.89 8.22
N THR A 101 -11.72 -4.87 9.07
CA THR A 101 -12.68 -5.93 8.75
C THR A 101 -14.11 -5.37 8.69
N ASP A 102 -14.48 -4.50 9.62
CA ASP A 102 -15.78 -3.82 9.64
C ASP A 102 -15.96 -2.93 8.40
N GLU A 103 -14.93 -2.19 7.99
CA GLU A 103 -14.99 -1.38 6.76
C GLU A 103 -15.11 -2.24 5.50
N PHE A 104 -14.31 -3.30 5.40
CA PHE A 104 -14.38 -4.26 4.30
C PHE A 104 -15.79 -4.83 4.12
N HIS A 105 -16.42 -5.32 5.19
CA HIS A 105 -17.78 -5.87 5.10
C HIS A 105 -18.83 -4.82 4.71
N ARG A 106 -18.68 -3.57 5.17
CA ARG A 106 -19.56 -2.48 4.72
C ARG A 106 -19.38 -2.18 3.23
N ALA A 107 -18.14 -2.14 2.76
CA ALA A 107 -17.83 -1.88 1.35
C ALA A 107 -18.37 -3.00 0.46
N LEU A 108 -18.16 -4.27 0.84
CA LEU A 108 -18.64 -5.43 0.09
C LEU A 108 -20.18 -5.49 0.02
N ALA A 109 -20.87 -5.05 1.07
CA ALA A 109 -22.33 -5.00 1.10
C ALA A 109 -22.93 -3.83 0.28
N ALA A 110 -22.12 -2.85 -0.11
CA ALA A 110 -22.55 -1.67 -0.87
C ALA A 110 -22.32 -1.82 -2.38
N GLU A 111 -21.72 -2.94 -2.81
CA GLU A 111 -21.48 -3.31 -4.20
C GLU A 111 -22.69 -4.02 -4.82
#